data_AF-A0A7J4GTH1-F1
#
_entry.id   AF-A0A7J4GTH1-F1
#
_cell.length_a   1.000
_cell.length_b   1.000
_cell.length_c   1.000
_cell.angle_alpha   90.00
_cell.angle_beta   90.00
_cell.angle_gamma   90.00
#
_symmetry.space_group_name_H-M   'P 1'
#
loop_
_entity.id
_entity.type
_entity.pdbx_description
1 polymer ?
#
loop_
_entity_poly.entity_id
_entity_poly.type
_entity_poly.pdbx_seq_one_letter_code
_entity_poly.pdbx_strand_id
1 'polypeptide(L)'
;MTNKGVLTFLITVLFAFTGCLDNFKDADTNVFWGDDCLDESSDCPENPAPEFILVDQNNTVVNLSQFEGKIIVLTFVYTNCPDVCPAVTYQMKKLSEELGDAYEESVVFLSVTVDPERDTPENLATFASNYNAYWQFLTINSTFPENHMEAMWSDYKVQVIKEPDDCSGYGHYMEGYDGCHCNPGYMQDSNATFNGMDVCISDPDYELTNLTFEDGSVEFQIISALDLWTASNGFISDENVMLGIESLISQTFGSKWNLNDIEGNVHSSKDYYNQNLTLIEFFHTNCPHCQNQIPVLKEFYSNYSSEVNLLSIGGYNLGNKDNLTTLQDFALEHNTTWPYLYDDEYSLIQVFGHTSYPSWTLLAGDMENGNAQIVAKASGTQTYEELVEMVTNYTEPMNISVPMNHILDNLTHWQKGHISNETMIEYISTFLNYDSLEEVDDAEVYGVSHSSRLYIIDQEGNFRVLWRGYEWTYASLYHDVMLLL
;
A
#
# COMPACT_ATOMS: atom_id res chain seq x y z
N MET A 1 2.09 50.41 -42.78
CA MET A 1 2.61 49.22 -43.47
C MET A 1 2.07 48.00 -42.76
N THR A 2 1.12 47.33 -43.41
CA THR A 2 0.38 46.16 -42.94
C THR A 2 1.31 44.95 -42.87
N ASN A 3 1.48 44.38 -41.68
CA ASN A 3 2.38 43.26 -41.44
C ASN A 3 1.73 41.93 -41.87
N LYS A 4 1.59 41.75 -43.20
CA LYS A 4 1.03 40.53 -43.83
C LYS A 4 1.96 39.30 -43.74
N GLY A 5 3.16 39.44 -43.17
CA GLY A 5 4.13 38.35 -43.02
C GLY A 5 3.84 37.41 -41.85
N VAL A 6 3.32 37.92 -40.72
CA VAL A 6 3.19 37.13 -39.48
C VAL A 6 1.93 36.24 -39.50
N LEU A 7 0.84 36.70 -40.13
CA LEU A 7 -0.40 35.92 -40.23
C LEU A 7 -0.29 34.72 -41.20
N THR A 8 0.63 34.80 -42.18
CA THR A 8 0.83 33.73 -43.16
C THR A 8 1.64 32.57 -42.56
N PHE A 9 2.47 32.82 -41.55
CA PHE A 9 3.27 31.77 -40.89
C PHE A 9 2.45 30.96 -39.88
N LEU A 10 1.43 31.55 -39.26
CA LEU A 10 0.53 30.88 -38.31
C LEU A 10 -0.49 29.96 -38.99
N ILE A 11 -0.83 30.19 -40.27
CA ILE A 11 -1.77 29.34 -41.01
C ILE A 11 -1.06 28.12 -41.64
N THR A 12 0.22 28.21 -42.01
CA THR A 12 0.97 27.04 -42.51
C THR A 12 1.38 26.03 -41.44
N VAL A 13 1.53 26.46 -40.18
CA VAL A 13 1.82 25.53 -39.06
C VAL A 13 0.55 24.79 -38.60
N LEU A 14 -0.65 25.38 -38.77
CA LEU A 14 -1.91 24.70 -38.49
C LEU A 14 -2.30 23.62 -39.53
N PHE A 15 -1.71 23.63 -40.73
CA PHE A 15 -1.97 22.63 -41.77
C PHE A 15 -0.86 21.57 -41.89
N ALA A 16 0.16 21.60 -41.03
CA ALA A 16 1.23 20.58 -41.00
C ALA A 16 0.97 19.43 -40.00
N PHE A 17 -0.11 19.49 -39.22
CA PHE A 17 -0.53 18.44 -38.28
C PHE A 17 -1.83 17.71 -38.68
N THR A 18 -2.30 17.84 -39.92
CA THR A 18 -3.41 17.01 -40.44
C THR A 18 -2.92 15.67 -41.03
N GLY A 19 -1.67 15.29 -40.75
CA GLY A 19 -0.97 14.17 -41.38
C GLY A 19 -1.08 12.81 -40.70
N CYS A 20 -1.81 12.65 -39.60
CA CYS A 20 -2.10 11.36 -38.96
C CYS A 20 -3.50 11.34 -38.31
N LEU A 21 -4.53 11.71 -39.06
CA LEU A 21 -5.93 11.58 -38.65
C LEU A 21 -6.79 10.87 -39.72
N ASP A 22 -6.14 10.12 -40.62
CA ASP A 22 -6.80 9.37 -41.70
C ASP A 22 -6.77 7.84 -41.47
N ASN A 23 -6.56 7.40 -40.22
CA ASN A 23 -6.67 5.98 -39.83
C ASN A 23 -7.88 5.66 -38.92
N PHE A 24 -8.82 6.61 -38.75
CA PHE A 24 -10.11 6.36 -38.10
C PHE A 24 -11.25 6.33 -39.13
N LYS A 25 -11.02 5.67 -40.26
CA LYS A 25 -12.07 5.21 -41.16
C LYS A 25 -12.03 3.69 -41.14
N ASP A 26 -13.13 3.13 -40.64
CA ASP A 26 -13.42 1.70 -40.54
C ASP A 26 -12.63 0.95 -39.45
N ALA A 27 -12.89 1.28 -38.18
CA ALA A 27 -12.81 0.26 -37.15
C ALA A 27 -13.99 -0.68 -37.39
N ASP A 28 -13.72 -1.81 -38.04
CA ASP A 28 -14.68 -2.87 -38.25
C ASP A 28 -15.18 -3.31 -36.85
N THR A 29 -16.45 -3.03 -36.54
CA THR A 29 -16.99 -3.18 -35.18
C THR A 29 -17.09 -4.64 -34.72
N ASN A 30 -16.75 -5.59 -35.60
CA ASN A 30 -16.84 -7.03 -35.41
C ASN A 30 -15.46 -7.70 -35.25
N VAL A 31 -14.42 -6.94 -34.93
CA VAL A 31 -13.07 -7.46 -34.71
C VAL A 31 -12.77 -7.51 -33.22
N PHE A 32 -12.18 -8.62 -32.77
CA PHE A 32 -11.70 -8.76 -31.40
C PHE A 32 -10.60 -7.75 -31.10
N TRP A 33 -10.57 -7.23 -29.89
CA TRP A 33 -9.51 -6.35 -29.40
C TRP A 33 -8.34 -7.15 -28.84
N GLY A 34 -8.59 -8.35 -28.31
CA GLY A 34 -7.57 -9.35 -28.08
C GLY A 34 -7.15 -10.05 -29.38
N ASP A 35 -6.12 -10.89 -29.30
CA ASP A 35 -5.65 -11.65 -30.46
C ASP A 35 -6.68 -12.73 -30.85
N ASP A 36 -7.11 -12.74 -32.11
CA ASP A 36 -7.96 -13.81 -32.64
C ASP A 36 -7.13 -15.10 -32.78
N CYS A 37 -7.55 -16.14 -32.08
CA CYS A 37 -6.88 -17.43 -32.10
C CYS A 37 -7.01 -18.18 -33.44
N LEU A 38 -7.93 -17.77 -34.31
CA LEU A 38 -8.10 -18.36 -35.65
C LEU A 38 -7.08 -17.81 -36.67
N ASP A 39 -6.36 -16.75 -36.33
CA ASP A 39 -5.31 -16.22 -37.19
C ASP A 39 -4.10 -17.16 -37.26
N GLU A 40 -3.55 -17.39 -38.46
CA GLU A 40 -2.41 -18.31 -38.68
C GLU A 40 -1.13 -17.88 -37.91
N SER A 41 -1.04 -16.63 -37.47
CA SER A 41 0.05 -16.10 -36.65
C SER A 41 -0.22 -16.12 -35.15
N SER A 42 -1.37 -16.63 -34.71
CA SER A 42 -1.74 -16.62 -33.30
C SER A 42 -0.86 -17.59 -32.49
N ASP A 43 -0.58 -17.24 -31.23
CA ASP A 43 0.13 -18.10 -30.28
C ASP A 43 -0.86 -18.87 -29.38
N CYS A 44 -2.10 -19.07 -29.82
CA CYS A 44 -3.05 -19.87 -29.06
C CYS A 44 -2.65 -21.36 -29.05
N PRO A 45 -3.08 -22.14 -28.05
CA PRO A 45 -2.98 -23.60 -28.12
C PRO A 45 -3.86 -24.14 -29.26
N GLU A 46 -3.67 -25.42 -29.61
CA GLU A 46 -4.50 -26.07 -30.63
C GLU A 46 -5.95 -26.21 -30.15
N ASN A 47 -6.89 -26.13 -31.08
CA ASN A 47 -8.32 -26.35 -30.83
C ASN A 47 -8.71 -27.82 -31.00
N PRO A 48 -9.69 -28.33 -30.23
CA PRO A 48 -10.42 -27.64 -29.16
C PRO A 48 -9.56 -27.46 -27.89
N ALA A 49 -10.02 -26.59 -26.97
CA ALA A 49 -9.33 -26.36 -25.71
C ALA A 49 -9.11 -27.67 -24.94
N PRO A 50 -7.89 -27.93 -24.42
CA PRO A 50 -7.58 -29.16 -23.70
C PRO A 50 -8.47 -29.37 -22.48
N GLU A 51 -8.99 -30.58 -22.33
CA GLU A 51 -9.79 -30.97 -21.17
C GLU A 51 -8.94 -30.97 -19.90
N PHE A 52 -9.47 -30.41 -18.82
CA PHE A 52 -8.86 -30.52 -17.49
C PHE A 52 -9.85 -31.04 -16.47
N ILE A 53 -9.32 -31.58 -15.38
CA ILE A 53 -10.08 -31.91 -14.17
C ILE A 53 -9.32 -31.28 -13.01
N LEU A 54 -9.99 -30.41 -12.26
CA LEU A 54 -9.48 -29.70 -11.10
C LEU A 54 -10.54 -29.70 -9.99
N VAL A 55 -10.25 -29.09 -8.86
CA VAL A 55 -11.22 -28.80 -7.80
C VAL A 55 -11.36 -27.31 -7.58
N ASP A 56 -12.56 -26.86 -7.26
CA ASP A 56 -12.82 -25.47 -6.88
C ASP A 56 -12.50 -25.20 -5.39
N GLN A 57 -12.70 -23.96 -4.96
CA GLN A 57 -12.54 -23.52 -3.58
C GLN A 57 -13.47 -24.21 -2.56
N ASN A 58 -14.51 -24.92 -3.02
CA ASN A 58 -15.40 -25.73 -2.19
C ASN A 58 -15.04 -27.23 -2.26
N ASN A 59 -13.89 -27.56 -2.86
CA ASN A 59 -13.43 -28.91 -3.12
C ASN A 59 -14.37 -29.72 -4.04
N THR A 60 -15.14 -29.02 -4.89
CA THR A 60 -16.03 -29.60 -5.89
C THR A 60 -15.24 -29.85 -7.17
N VAL A 61 -15.41 -31.03 -7.78
CA VAL A 61 -14.73 -31.38 -9.03
C VAL A 61 -15.27 -30.53 -10.18
N VAL A 62 -14.36 -29.81 -10.82
CA VAL A 62 -14.60 -28.99 -12.01
C VAL A 62 -13.89 -29.62 -13.21
N ASN A 63 -14.60 -29.72 -14.32
CA ASN A 63 -13.99 -30.11 -15.60
C ASN A 63 -14.54 -29.24 -16.73
N LEU A 64 -13.76 -29.06 -17.78
CA LEU A 64 -14.07 -28.14 -18.87
C LEU A 64 -15.42 -28.51 -19.54
N SER A 65 -15.68 -29.81 -19.70
CA SER A 65 -16.92 -30.29 -20.33
C SER A 65 -18.22 -29.92 -19.59
N GLN A 66 -18.16 -29.51 -18.32
CA GLN A 66 -19.32 -28.98 -17.58
C GLN A 66 -19.86 -27.67 -18.16
N PHE A 67 -19.06 -26.96 -18.95
CA PHE A 67 -19.39 -25.65 -19.52
C PHE A 67 -19.68 -25.71 -21.02
N GLU A 68 -19.89 -26.89 -21.59
CA GLU A 68 -20.27 -27.04 -23.00
C GLU A 68 -21.49 -26.16 -23.36
N GLY A 69 -21.38 -25.40 -24.45
CA GLY A 69 -22.40 -24.45 -24.87
C GLY A 69 -22.34 -23.07 -24.19
N LYS A 70 -21.37 -22.83 -23.30
CA LYS A 70 -21.11 -21.52 -22.69
C LYS A 70 -19.78 -20.94 -23.16
N ILE A 71 -19.67 -19.62 -23.13
CA ILE A 71 -18.41 -18.91 -23.32
C ILE A 71 -17.65 -18.96 -21.98
N ILE A 72 -16.35 -19.24 -22.03
CA ILE A 72 -15.51 -19.33 -20.84
C ILE A 72 -14.46 -18.23 -20.89
N VAL A 73 -14.41 -17.39 -19.86
CA VAL A 73 -13.31 -16.45 -19.62
C VAL A 73 -12.37 -17.07 -18.60
N LEU A 74 -11.22 -17.56 -19.06
CA LEU A 74 -10.26 -18.31 -18.26
C LEU A 74 -8.99 -17.49 -18.03
N THR A 75 -8.57 -17.36 -16.77
CA THR A 75 -7.34 -16.67 -16.37
C THR A 75 -6.50 -17.51 -15.42
N PHE A 76 -5.27 -17.07 -15.15
CA PHE A 76 -4.31 -17.71 -14.25
C PHE A 76 -3.88 -16.71 -13.17
N VAL A 77 -4.00 -17.08 -11.90
CA VAL A 77 -3.75 -16.24 -10.72
C VAL A 77 -3.13 -17.07 -9.60
N TYR A 78 -2.68 -16.47 -8.50
CA TYR A 78 -2.38 -17.18 -7.26
C TYR A 78 -2.60 -16.29 -6.04
N THR A 79 -2.84 -16.87 -4.86
CA THR A 79 -3.30 -16.10 -3.70
C THR A 79 -2.22 -15.22 -3.08
N ASN A 80 -0.94 -15.62 -3.16
CA ASN A 80 0.22 -14.88 -2.65
C ASN A 80 0.79 -13.83 -3.63
N CYS A 81 0.04 -13.48 -4.67
CA CYS A 81 0.47 -12.52 -5.69
C CYS A 81 0.26 -11.08 -5.21
N PRO A 82 1.33 -10.29 -4.98
CA PRO A 82 1.22 -9.03 -4.24
C PRO A 82 0.61 -7.86 -5.02
N ASP A 83 0.56 -7.94 -6.35
CA ASP A 83 0.23 -6.79 -7.21
C ASP A 83 -0.85 -7.11 -8.25
N VAL A 84 -0.48 -7.82 -9.31
CA VAL A 84 -1.30 -7.91 -10.53
C VAL A 84 -2.54 -8.78 -10.39
N CYS A 85 -2.51 -9.84 -9.57
CA CYS A 85 -3.62 -10.79 -9.44
C CYS A 85 -4.85 -10.20 -8.71
N PRO A 86 -4.69 -9.40 -7.63
CA PRO A 86 -5.76 -8.55 -7.10
C PRO A 86 -6.43 -7.67 -8.16
N ALA A 87 -5.63 -6.99 -9.00
CA ALA A 87 -6.15 -6.12 -10.06
C ALA A 87 -6.92 -6.91 -11.14
N VAL A 88 -6.39 -8.05 -11.60
CA VAL A 88 -7.07 -8.97 -12.53
C VAL A 88 -8.40 -9.44 -11.96
N THR A 89 -8.42 -9.86 -10.69
CA THR A 89 -9.64 -10.33 -10.00
C THR A 89 -10.69 -9.21 -9.92
N TYR A 90 -10.27 -7.98 -9.64
CA TYR A 90 -11.15 -6.81 -9.68
C TYR A 90 -11.75 -6.56 -11.08
N GLN A 91 -10.94 -6.63 -12.15
CA GLN A 91 -11.41 -6.45 -13.52
C GLN A 91 -12.42 -7.54 -13.92
N MET A 92 -12.17 -8.80 -13.55
CA MET A 92 -13.11 -9.89 -13.78
C MET A 92 -14.44 -9.69 -13.04
N LYS A 93 -14.40 -9.24 -11.78
CA LYS A 93 -15.61 -8.88 -11.05
C LYS A 93 -16.40 -7.76 -11.73
N LYS A 94 -15.72 -6.73 -12.24
CA LYS A 94 -16.39 -5.67 -13.01
C LYS A 94 -17.01 -6.20 -14.30
N LEU A 95 -16.35 -7.15 -14.96
CA LEU A 95 -16.88 -7.81 -16.14
C LEU A 95 -18.15 -8.63 -15.83
N SER A 96 -18.20 -9.39 -14.72
CA SER A 96 -19.42 -10.12 -14.35
C SER A 96 -20.57 -9.17 -14.03
N GLU A 97 -20.30 -8.06 -13.36
CA GLU A 97 -21.29 -7.01 -13.11
C GLU A 97 -21.86 -6.43 -14.42
N GLU A 98 -20.99 -6.17 -15.41
CA GLU A 98 -21.39 -5.58 -16.71
C GLU A 98 -22.13 -6.58 -17.61
N LEU A 99 -21.79 -7.87 -17.55
CA LEU A 99 -22.49 -8.93 -18.30
C LEU A 99 -23.93 -9.14 -17.80
N GLY A 100 -24.23 -8.80 -16.54
CA GLY A 100 -25.56 -8.95 -15.96
C GLY A 100 -26.09 -10.38 -16.09
N ASP A 101 -27.28 -10.55 -16.66
CA ASP A 101 -27.94 -11.85 -16.82
C ASP A 101 -27.15 -12.84 -17.71
N ALA A 102 -26.25 -12.35 -18.58
CA ALA A 102 -25.45 -13.24 -19.42
C ALA A 102 -24.39 -14.01 -18.61
N TYR A 103 -23.94 -13.44 -17.47
CA TYR A 103 -23.04 -14.12 -16.54
C TYR A 103 -23.78 -15.28 -15.87
N GLU A 104 -23.11 -16.42 -15.74
CA GLU A 104 -23.65 -17.73 -15.35
C GLU A 104 -24.61 -18.39 -16.35
N GLU A 105 -25.46 -17.65 -17.07
CA GLU A 105 -26.36 -18.23 -18.08
C GLU A 105 -25.61 -18.67 -19.33
N SER A 106 -24.84 -17.74 -19.91
CA SER A 106 -24.14 -17.92 -21.21
C SER A 106 -22.62 -17.77 -21.10
N VAL A 107 -22.13 -17.11 -20.05
CA VAL A 107 -20.70 -16.86 -19.82
C VAL A 107 -20.30 -17.34 -18.43
N VAL A 108 -19.19 -18.06 -18.31
CA VAL A 108 -18.61 -18.50 -17.03
C VAL A 108 -17.17 -18.07 -16.90
N PHE A 109 -16.73 -17.80 -15.68
CA PHE A 109 -15.36 -17.40 -15.39
C PHE A 109 -14.64 -18.49 -14.63
N LEU A 110 -13.37 -18.72 -14.99
CA LEU A 110 -12.49 -19.67 -14.32
C LEU A 110 -11.16 -18.99 -14.02
N SER A 111 -10.69 -19.10 -12.77
CA SER A 111 -9.37 -18.64 -12.36
C SER A 111 -8.56 -19.85 -11.92
N VAL A 112 -7.52 -20.22 -12.66
CA VAL A 112 -6.68 -21.39 -12.39
C VAL A 112 -5.43 -20.96 -11.61
N THR A 113 -5.09 -21.67 -10.52
CA THR A 113 -3.89 -21.34 -9.76
C THR A 113 -2.59 -21.61 -10.56
N VAL A 114 -1.56 -20.80 -10.33
CA VAL A 114 -0.16 -21.09 -10.72
C VAL A 114 0.70 -21.54 -9.54
N ASP A 115 0.12 -21.63 -8.34
CA ASP A 115 0.80 -21.96 -7.09
C ASP A 115 0.01 -22.97 -6.23
N PRO A 116 -0.19 -24.21 -6.73
CA PRO A 116 -1.06 -25.20 -6.09
C PRO A 116 -0.54 -25.71 -4.74
N GLU A 117 0.71 -25.45 -4.39
CA GLU A 117 1.28 -25.84 -3.11
C GLU A 117 0.77 -24.93 -1.98
N ARG A 118 0.60 -23.64 -2.25
CA ARG A 118 0.03 -22.67 -1.30
C ARG A 118 -1.47 -22.44 -1.52
N ASP A 119 -1.95 -22.54 -2.75
CA ASP A 119 -3.34 -22.31 -3.12
C ASP A 119 -4.19 -23.58 -2.91
N THR A 120 -4.36 -23.96 -1.65
CA THR A 120 -5.33 -24.98 -1.25
C THR A 120 -6.76 -24.49 -1.53
N PRO A 121 -7.77 -25.40 -1.63
CA PRO A 121 -9.16 -24.98 -1.77
C PRO A 121 -9.61 -23.97 -0.71
N GLU A 122 -9.12 -24.10 0.52
CA GLU A 122 -9.39 -23.19 1.63
C GLU A 122 -8.78 -21.80 1.40
N ASN A 123 -7.51 -21.73 1.00
CA ASN A 123 -6.85 -20.45 0.72
C ASN A 123 -7.50 -19.73 -0.47
N LEU A 124 -7.90 -20.49 -1.52
CA LEU A 124 -8.65 -19.94 -2.63
C LEU A 124 -10.05 -19.47 -2.22
N ALA A 125 -10.71 -20.14 -1.27
CA ALA A 125 -12.00 -19.69 -0.74
C ALA A 125 -11.87 -18.36 -0.02
N THR A 126 -10.82 -18.21 0.80
CA THR A 126 -10.49 -16.96 1.49
C THR A 126 -10.21 -15.84 0.50
N PHE A 127 -9.33 -16.09 -0.49
CA PHE A 127 -9.01 -15.12 -1.53
C PHE A 127 -10.28 -14.68 -2.29
N ALA A 128 -11.08 -15.62 -2.80
CA ALA A 128 -12.30 -15.33 -3.53
C ALA A 128 -13.29 -14.49 -2.68
N SER A 129 -13.43 -14.82 -1.39
CA SER A 129 -14.28 -14.08 -0.46
C SER A 129 -13.81 -12.64 -0.27
N ASN A 130 -12.50 -12.40 -0.10
CA ASN A 130 -11.93 -11.08 0.10
C ASN A 130 -12.25 -10.11 -1.07
N TYR A 131 -12.28 -10.62 -2.30
CA TYR A 131 -12.63 -9.82 -3.48
C TYR A 131 -14.14 -9.81 -3.80
N ASN A 132 -14.96 -10.57 -3.07
CA ASN A 132 -16.35 -10.91 -3.42
C ASN A 132 -16.44 -11.44 -4.86
N ALA A 133 -15.54 -12.36 -5.19
CA ALA A 133 -15.52 -13.09 -6.44
C ALA A 133 -16.24 -14.44 -6.23
N TYR A 134 -17.31 -14.68 -7.00
CA TYR A 134 -18.18 -15.85 -6.80
C TYR A 134 -18.01 -16.92 -7.88
N TRP A 135 -17.06 -16.76 -8.80
CA TRP A 135 -16.75 -17.78 -9.81
C TRP A 135 -15.82 -18.87 -9.23
N GLN A 136 -15.40 -19.80 -10.09
CA GLN A 136 -14.61 -20.95 -9.68
C GLN A 136 -13.12 -20.62 -9.72
N PHE A 137 -12.47 -20.76 -8.56
CA PHE A 137 -11.03 -20.71 -8.39
C PHE A 137 -10.51 -22.14 -8.30
N LEU A 138 -9.66 -22.54 -9.25
CA LEU A 138 -9.34 -23.94 -9.51
C LEU A 138 -7.92 -24.28 -9.07
N THR A 139 -7.79 -25.41 -8.37
CA THR A 139 -6.51 -25.99 -7.91
C THR A 139 -6.57 -27.52 -7.95
N ILE A 140 -5.53 -28.17 -7.42
CA ILE A 140 -5.51 -29.59 -7.11
C ILE A 140 -5.64 -29.82 -5.60
N ASN A 141 -5.97 -31.06 -5.22
CA ASN A 141 -5.88 -31.51 -3.84
C ASN A 141 -5.02 -32.78 -3.76
N SER A 142 -4.87 -33.35 -2.56
CA SER A 142 -4.02 -34.52 -2.30
C SER A 142 -4.40 -35.81 -3.06
N THR A 143 -5.50 -35.81 -3.81
CA THR A 143 -5.91 -36.96 -4.65
C THR A 143 -5.38 -36.90 -6.08
N PHE A 144 -4.83 -35.76 -6.51
CA PHE A 144 -4.26 -35.57 -7.85
C PHE A 144 -2.76 -35.94 -7.88
N PRO A 145 -2.22 -36.34 -9.05
CA PRO A 145 -0.79 -36.53 -9.22
C PRO A 145 0.00 -35.23 -9.02
N GLU A 146 1.23 -35.33 -8.49
CA GLU A 146 2.11 -34.16 -8.24
C GLU A 146 2.30 -33.28 -9.49
N ASN A 147 2.41 -33.87 -10.68
CA ASN A 147 2.71 -33.17 -11.92
C ASN A 147 1.47 -32.68 -12.71
N HIS A 148 0.29 -32.68 -12.07
CA HIS A 148 -0.99 -32.44 -12.75
C HIS A 148 -1.16 -30.98 -13.17
N MET A 149 -0.68 -30.04 -12.35
CA MET A 149 -0.77 -28.61 -12.66
C MET A 149 0.22 -28.20 -13.76
N GLU A 150 1.42 -28.78 -13.80
CA GLU A 150 2.38 -28.54 -14.88
C GLU A 150 1.85 -29.01 -16.23
N ALA A 151 1.12 -30.12 -16.25
CA ALA A 151 0.45 -30.59 -17.46
C ALA A 151 -0.62 -29.58 -17.92
N MET A 152 -1.46 -29.10 -16.99
CA MET A 152 -2.48 -28.07 -17.28
C MET A 152 -1.85 -26.78 -17.82
N TRP A 153 -0.82 -26.26 -17.16
CA TRP A 153 -0.14 -25.04 -17.61
C TRP A 153 0.48 -25.23 -19.00
N SER A 154 1.13 -26.37 -19.24
CA SER A 154 1.69 -26.69 -20.55
C SER A 154 0.63 -26.71 -21.66
N ASP A 155 -0.51 -27.37 -21.41
CA ASP A 155 -1.62 -27.49 -22.35
C ASP A 155 -2.22 -26.12 -22.72
N TYR A 156 -2.24 -25.18 -21.75
CA TYR A 156 -2.71 -23.82 -21.94
C TYR A 156 -1.59 -22.82 -22.27
N LYS A 157 -0.37 -23.30 -22.59
CA LYS A 157 0.83 -22.49 -22.89
C LYS A 157 1.16 -21.45 -21.81
N VAL A 158 0.83 -21.74 -20.56
CA VAL A 158 1.23 -20.94 -19.40
C VAL A 158 2.59 -21.40 -18.95
N GLN A 159 3.56 -20.49 -18.97
CA GLN A 159 4.85 -20.75 -18.36
C GLN A 159 4.76 -20.30 -16.91
N VAL A 160 5.02 -21.22 -15.99
CA VAL A 160 5.15 -20.93 -14.56
C VAL A 160 6.60 -21.17 -14.19
N ILE A 161 7.24 -20.16 -13.62
CA ILE A 161 8.57 -20.21 -13.08
C ILE A 161 8.41 -19.98 -11.60
N LYS A 162 8.65 -21.03 -10.82
CA LYS A 162 8.94 -20.86 -9.41
C LYS A 162 10.36 -20.32 -9.35
N GLU A 163 10.50 -19.14 -8.78
CA GLU A 163 11.77 -18.43 -8.64
C GLU A 163 12.16 -18.49 -7.16
N PRO A 164 13.03 -19.47 -6.79
CA PRO A 164 13.71 -19.43 -5.51
C PRO A 164 14.66 -18.21 -5.38
N ASP A 165 14.96 -17.50 -6.48
CA ASP A 165 16.30 -16.91 -6.68
C ASP A 165 16.38 -15.42 -7.04
N ASP A 166 15.28 -14.66 -7.12
CA ASP A 166 15.42 -13.19 -7.09
C ASP A 166 15.42 -12.75 -5.61
N CYS A 167 16.62 -12.55 -5.08
CA CYS A 167 16.93 -12.36 -3.65
C CYS A 167 16.91 -13.64 -2.79
N SER A 168 17.17 -14.80 -3.40
CA SER A 168 17.35 -16.11 -2.72
C SER A 168 16.23 -16.53 -1.76
N GLY A 169 15.00 -16.05 -1.99
CA GLY A 169 13.84 -16.28 -1.13
C GLY A 169 13.93 -15.61 0.25
N TYR A 170 15.01 -14.89 0.52
CA TYR A 170 15.31 -14.24 1.80
C TYR A 170 15.32 -12.72 1.69
N GLY A 171 14.76 -12.18 0.61
CA GLY A 171 14.64 -10.76 0.33
C GLY A 171 13.72 -10.48 -0.84
N HIS A 172 13.60 -9.22 -1.22
CA HIS A 172 12.76 -8.74 -2.32
C HIS A 172 13.38 -7.50 -2.99
N TYR A 173 12.88 -7.17 -4.18
CA TYR A 173 13.23 -5.94 -4.89
C TYR A 173 12.32 -4.78 -4.50
N MET A 174 12.90 -3.60 -4.30
CA MET A 174 12.18 -2.35 -4.05
C MET A 174 12.31 -1.42 -5.25
N GLU A 175 11.21 -0.81 -5.68
CA GLU A 175 11.21 0.13 -6.81
C GLU A 175 12.13 1.34 -6.51
N GLY A 176 13.12 1.58 -7.37
CA GLY A 176 14.09 2.68 -7.22
C GLY A 176 15.31 2.38 -6.34
N TYR A 177 15.47 1.14 -5.88
CA TYR A 177 16.67 0.68 -5.17
C TYR A 177 17.46 -0.32 -6.02
N ASP A 178 18.77 -0.09 -6.18
CA ASP A 178 19.66 -1.03 -6.87
C ASP A 178 20.08 -2.14 -5.89
N GLY A 179 19.57 -3.35 -6.09
CA GLY A 179 19.94 -4.54 -5.32
C GLY A 179 18.79 -5.15 -4.50
N CYS A 180 19.09 -6.23 -3.78
CA CYS A 180 18.12 -6.95 -2.95
C CYS A 180 17.94 -6.32 -1.57
N HIS A 181 16.68 -6.15 -1.16
CA HIS A 181 16.30 -5.82 0.21
C HIS A 181 16.08 -7.13 0.98
N CYS A 182 16.97 -7.46 1.92
CA CYS A 182 16.87 -8.70 2.68
C CYS A 182 15.84 -8.64 3.81
N ASN A 183 15.09 -9.72 3.97
CA ASN A 183 14.12 -9.88 5.03
C ASN A 183 14.82 -9.88 6.40
N PRO A 184 14.09 -9.58 7.49
CA PRO A 184 14.67 -9.52 8.83
C PRO A 184 15.31 -10.87 9.21
N GLY A 185 16.55 -10.83 9.67
CA GLY A 185 17.36 -12.03 9.89
C GLY A 185 18.17 -12.52 8.72
N TYR A 186 18.19 -11.72 7.65
CA TYR A 186 19.02 -11.95 6.48
C TYR A 186 19.73 -10.65 6.09
N MET A 187 20.97 -10.77 5.64
CA MET A 187 21.82 -9.67 5.21
C MET A 187 22.25 -9.86 3.76
N GLN A 188 22.52 -8.75 3.07
CA GLN A 188 22.99 -8.77 1.68
C GLN A 188 24.42 -9.31 1.63
N ASP A 189 24.64 -10.40 0.90
CA ASP A 189 25.98 -10.91 0.60
C ASP A 189 26.56 -10.17 -0.60
N SER A 190 27.27 -9.07 -0.31
CA SER A 190 28.05 -8.31 -1.29
C SER A 190 29.06 -9.12 -2.12
N ASN A 191 29.38 -10.37 -1.75
CA ASN A 191 30.30 -11.23 -2.48
C ASN A 191 29.60 -12.33 -3.31
N ALA A 192 28.30 -12.57 -3.08
CA ALA A 192 27.51 -13.53 -3.81
C ALA A 192 26.52 -12.79 -4.71
N THR A 193 26.76 -12.85 -6.01
CA THR A 193 25.84 -12.35 -7.03
C THR A 193 25.43 -13.48 -7.96
N PHE A 194 24.13 -13.61 -8.22
CA PHE A 194 23.60 -14.55 -9.20
C PHE A 194 22.92 -13.78 -10.32
N ASN A 195 23.29 -14.03 -11.58
CA ASN A 195 22.82 -13.26 -12.74
C ASN A 195 22.98 -11.72 -12.64
N GLY A 196 23.92 -11.23 -11.83
CA GLY A 196 24.14 -9.79 -11.61
C GLY A 196 23.23 -9.18 -10.54
N MET A 197 22.51 -10.03 -9.79
CA MET A 197 21.60 -9.67 -8.70
C MET A 197 22.19 -10.10 -7.37
N ASP A 198 21.97 -9.30 -6.32
CA ASP A 198 22.53 -9.52 -4.98
C ASP A 198 21.78 -10.66 -4.25
N VAL A 199 22.45 -11.34 -3.33
CA VAL A 199 21.88 -12.50 -2.61
C VAL A 199 21.69 -12.16 -1.14
N CYS A 200 20.62 -12.67 -0.53
CA CYS A 200 20.37 -12.53 0.90
C CYS A 200 20.79 -13.81 1.65
N ILE A 201 21.64 -13.67 2.66
CA ILE A 201 22.11 -14.78 3.49
C ILE A 201 21.64 -14.59 4.92
N SER A 202 21.46 -15.67 5.70
CA SER A 202 21.11 -15.54 7.11
C SER A 202 22.12 -14.67 7.85
N ASP A 203 21.63 -13.70 8.60
CA ASP A 203 22.42 -12.84 9.46
C ASP A 203 22.81 -13.66 10.71
N PRO A 204 24.11 -14.00 10.87
CA PRO A 204 24.55 -14.82 12.00
C PRO A 204 24.44 -14.10 13.35
N ASP A 205 24.25 -12.78 13.34
CA ASP A 205 24.07 -11.95 14.54
C ASP A 205 22.58 -11.68 14.82
N TYR A 206 21.65 -12.17 13.98
CA TYR A 206 20.22 -12.01 14.17
C TYR A 206 19.63 -13.16 15.02
N GLU A 207 19.41 -12.88 16.30
CA GLU A 207 18.70 -13.79 17.20
C GLU A 207 17.19 -13.50 17.20
N LEU A 208 16.41 -14.31 16.49
CA LEU A 208 14.97 -14.49 16.75
C LEU A 208 14.82 -15.24 18.07
N THR A 209 14.95 -14.52 19.18
CA THR A 209 14.51 -15.00 20.49
C THR A 209 13.00 -14.86 20.56
N ASN A 210 12.31 -15.73 21.32
CA ASN A 210 10.91 -15.51 21.70
C ASN A 210 10.79 -14.10 22.29
N LEU A 211 10.33 -13.14 21.47
CA LEU A 211 10.23 -11.76 21.85
C LEU A 211 9.12 -11.63 22.89
N THR A 212 9.51 -11.54 24.16
CA THR A 212 8.56 -11.21 25.24
C THR A 212 8.66 -9.72 25.50
N PHE A 213 7.63 -8.99 25.08
CA PHE A 213 7.52 -7.56 25.34
C PHE A 213 6.88 -7.30 26.71
N GLU A 214 7.32 -6.25 27.41
CA GLU A 214 6.74 -5.89 28.71
C GLU A 214 5.29 -5.40 28.54
N ASP A 215 4.42 -5.76 29.48
CA ASP A 215 3.02 -5.30 29.51
C ASP A 215 2.97 -3.77 29.47
N GLY A 216 2.29 -3.23 28.45
CA GLY A 216 2.13 -1.79 28.24
C GLY A 216 3.19 -1.14 27.34
N SER A 217 4.20 -1.87 26.89
CA SER A 217 5.09 -1.42 25.79
C SER A 217 4.31 -1.17 24.49
N VAL A 218 4.89 -0.39 23.58
CA VAL A 218 4.25 -0.09 22.28
C VAL A 218 4.09 -1.38 21.47
N GLU A 219 5.11 -2.22 21.46
CA GLU A 219 5.12 -3.54 20.81
C GLU A 219 3.98 -4.41 21.33
N PHE A 220 3.80 -4.47 22.65
CA PHE A 220 2.69 -5.21 23.27
C PHE A 220 1.32 -4.65 22.89
N GLN A 221 1.17 -3.33 22.78
CA GLN A 221 -0.07 -2.70 22.35
C GLN A 221 -0.39 -2.96 20.87
N ILE A 222 0.64 -2.99 20.02
CA ILE A 222 0.50 -3.35 18.60
C ILE A 222 0.08 -4.82 18.47
N ILE A 223 0.72 -5.74 19.19
CA ILE A 223 0.32 -7.16 19.24
C ILE A 223 -1.14 -7.28 19.69
N SER A 224 -1.54 -6.55 20.73
CA SER A 224 -2.93 -6.57 21.22
C SER A 224 -3.93 -6.04 20.17
N ALA A 225 -3.53 -5.06 19.35
CA ALA A 225 -4.35 -4.56 18.25
C ALA A 225 -4.50 -5.60 17.13
N LEU A 226 -3.41 -6.30 16.81
CA LEU A 226 -3.42 -7.40 15.86
C LEU A 226 -4.27 -8.58 16.35
N ASP A 227 -4.22 -8.93 17.64
CA ASP A 227 -5.08 -9.97 18.24
C ASP A 227 -6.56 -9.68 18.08
N LEU A 228 -6.95 -8.41 18.26
CA LEU A 228 -8.33 -7.98 18.06
C LEU A 228 -8.74 -8.05 16.60
N TRP A 229 -7.83 -7.70 15.69
CA TRP A 229 -8.07 -7.82 14.25
C TRP A 229 -8.23 -9.27 13.82
N THR A 230 -7.28 -10.15 14.17
CA THR A 230 -7.33 -11.57 13.83
C THR A 230 -8.58 -12.22 14.41
N ALA A 231 -8.93 -11.94 15.68
CA ALA A 231 -10.14 -12.45 16.31
C ALA A 231 -11.45 -11.93 15.66
N SER A 232 -11.37 -10.90 14.81
CA SER A 232 -12.53 -10.29 14.17
C SER A 232 -12.95 -10.96 12.86
N ASN A 233 -12.21 -11.93 12.31
CA ASN A 233 -12.59 -12.72 11.12
C ASN A 233 -13.26 -11.90 9.99
N GLY A 234 -12.68 -10.75 9.63
CA GLY A 234 -13.17 -9.89 8.56
C GLY A 234 -14.20 -8.81 8.96
N PHE A 235 -14.50 -8.63 10.25
CA PHE A 235 -15.28 -7.47 10.73
C PHE A 235 -14.46 -6.18 10.81
N ILE A 236 -13.14 -6.29 11.03
CA ILE A 236 -12.22 -5.16 11.04
C ILE A 236 -11.40 -5.24 9.75
N SER A 237 -11.50 -4.22 8.89
CA SER A 237 -10.68 -4.14 7.68
C SER A 237 -9.24 -3.75 8.00
N ASP A 238 -8.30 -4.13 7.14
CA ASP A 238 -6.87 -3.83 7.28
C ASP A 238 -6.60 -2.32 7.40
N GLU A 239 -7.39 -1.51 6.70
CA GLU A 239 -7.40 -0.05 6.86
C GLU A 239 -7.67 0.38 8.31
N ASN A 240 -8.68 -0.21 8.97
CA ASN A 240 -9.02 0.15 10.35
C ASN A 240 -7.96 -0.32 11.36
N VAL A 241 -7.32 -1.47 11.10
CA VAL A 241 -6.20 -1.95 11.93
C VAL A 241 -5.02 -1.02 11.82
N MET A 242 -4.64 -0.69 10.59
CA MET A 242 -3.50 0.18 10.31
C MET A 242 -3.72 1.57 10.87
N LEU A 243 -4.92 2.13 10.77
CA LEU A 243 -5.28 3.38 11.45
C LEU A 243 -5.15 3.27 12.97
N GLY A 244 -5.53 2.13 13.56
CA GLY A 244 -5.36 1.86 14.99
C GLY A 244 -3.89 1.82 15.40
N ILE A 245 -3.07 1.06 14.67
CA ILE A 245 -1.62 0.92 14.91
C ILE A 245 -0.91 2.26 14.70
N GLU A 246 -1.20 2.96 13.61
CA GLU A 246 -0.64 4.28 13.34
C GLU A 246 -1.01 5.28 14.45
N SER A 247 -2.24 5.22 14.96
CA SER A 247 -2.66 6.05 16.09
C SER A 247 -1.89 5.72 17.37
N LEU A 248 -1.64 4.44 17.66
CA LEU A 248 -0.83 4.01 18.82
C LEU A 248 0.62 4.50 18.69
N ILE A 249 1.21 4.36 17.50
CA ILE A 249 2.57 4.82 17.22
C ILE A 249 2.64 6.35 17.33
N SER A 250 1.71 7.10 16.72
CA SER A 250 1.70 8.58 16.73
C SER A 250 1.40 9.18 18.10
N GLN A 251 0.82 8.40 19.02
CA GLN A 251 0.64 8.83 20.41
C GLN A 251 1.91 8.70 21.24
N THR A 252 2.85 7.86 20.79
CA THR A 252 4.11 7.57 21.48
C THR A 252 5.30 8.28 20.83
N PHE A 253 5.34 8.32 19.50
CA PHE A 253 6.39 8.89 18.69
C PHE A 253 5.90 10.16 17.98
N GLY A 254 6.83 11.08 17.70
CA GLY A 254 6.55 12.26 16.91
C GLY A 254 6.28 11.90 15.45
N SER A 255 5.19 12.39 14.90
CA SER A 255 4.84 12.18 13.49
C SER A 255 5.73 13.02 12.56
N LYS A 256 5.91 12.54 11.33
CA LYS A 256 6.62 13.26 10.26
C LYS A 256 5.71 14.28 9.61
N TRP A 257 6.19 15.50 9.41
CA TRP A 257 5.43 16.58 8.77
C TRP A 257 6.37 17.56 8.06
N ASN A 258 5.83 18.26 7.06
CA ASN A 258 6.48 19.39 6.40
C ASN A 258 5.48 20.53 6.31
N LEU A 259 5.72 21.62 7.03
CA LEU A 259 4.80 22.75 7.11
C LEU A 259 5.48 24.05 6.69
N ASN A 260 4.69 25.00 6.22
CA ASN A 260 5.19 26.34 5.92
C ASN A 260 5.06 27.24 7.15
N ASP A 261 6.08 28.05 7.41
CA ASP A 261 5.96 29.15 8.37
C ASP A 261 5.25 30.36 7.77
N ILE A 262 4.99 31.36 8.62
CA ILE A 262 4.40 32.65 8.23
C ILE A 262 5.20 33.46 7.20
N GLU A 263 6.45 33.13 6.91
CA GLU A 263 7.26 33.77 5.86
C GLU A 263 7.26 32.95 4.55
N GLY A 264 6.67 31.74 4.58
CA GLY A 264 6.65 30.81 3.47
C GLY A 264 7.88 29.91 3.39
N ASN A 265 8.72 29.85 4.44
CA ASN A 265 9.80 28.88 4.52
C ASN A 265 9.23 27.51 4.91
N VAL A 266 9.76 26.45 4.28
CA VAL A 266 9.39 25.07 4.59
C VAL A 266 10.19 24.60 5.82
N HIS A 267 9.48 23.97 6.75
CA HIS A 267 10.00 23.41 7.99
C HIS A 267 9.65 21.93 8.06
N SER A 268 10.65 21.07 8.25
CA SER A 268 10.42 19.64 8.44
C SER A 268 10.46 19.27 9.91
N SER A 269 9.64 18.31 10.34
CA SER A 269 9.70 17.77 11.70
C SER A 269 11.12 17.30 12.07
N LYS A 270 11.86 16.75 11.10
CA LYS A 270 13.25 16.31 11.26
C LYS A 270 14.18 17.44 11.71
N ASP A 271 13.97 18.67 11.28
CA ASP A 271 14.85 19.80 11.62
C ASP A 271 14.78 20.14 13.13
N TYR A 272 13.64 19.86 13.74
CA TYR A 272 13.35 20.11 15.15
C TYR A 272 13.59 18.87 16.00
N TYR A 273 13.18 17.72 15.47
CA TYR A 273 13.41 16.41 16.04
C TYR A 273 14.86 15.98 15.89
N ASN A 274 15.77 16.86 15.47
CA ASN A 274 17.21 16.62 15.47
C ASN A 274 17.97 17.46 16.53
N GLN A 275 17.26 18.09 17.47
CA GLN A 275 17.84 18.97 18.50
C GLN A 275 17.20 18.75 19.89
N ASN A 276 17.98 18.60 20.96
CA ASN A 276 17.55 18.28 22.35
C ASN A 276 16.04 18.09 22.64
N LEU A 277 15.26 19.16 22.73
CA LEU A 277 13.83 19.13 23.06
C LEU A 277 13.00 19.99 22.10
N THR A 278 11.82 19.50 21.71
CA THR A 278 10.85 20.27 20.91
C THR A 278 9.52 20.36 21.65
N LEU A 279 9.11 21.58 21.99
CA LEU A 279 7.80 21.90 22.57
C LEU A 279 6.89 22.45 21.48
N ILE A 280 5.82 21.73 21.19
CA ILE A 280 4.79 22.12 20.21
C ILE A 280 3.58 22.63 20.97
N GLU A 281 3.20 23.88 20.70
CA GLU A 281 1.88 24.44 21.03
C GLU A 281 0.97 24.29 19.80
N PHE A 282 -0.16 23.59 19.97
CA PHE A 282 -1.27 23.71 19.04
C PHE A 282 -2.15 24.86 19.51
N PHE A 283 -2.43 25.82 18.61
CA PHE A 283 -3.21 27.02 18.92
C PHE A 283 -4.13 27.43 17.76
N HIS A 284 -4.97 28.43 18.04
CA HIS A 284 -5.82 29.08 17.04
C HIS A 284 -5.84 30.59 17.27
N THR A 285 -5.83 31.42 16.23
CA THR A 285 -5.70 32.88 16.39
C THR A 285 -6.89 33.51 17.12
N ASN A 286 -8.11 33.00 16.90
CA ASN A 286 -9.33 33.44 17.58
C ASN A 286 -9.58 32.78 18.95
N CYS A 287 -8.65 32.00 19.48
CA CYS A 287 -8.77 31.37 20.79
C CYS A 287 -8.32 32.35 21.89
N PRO A 288 -9.23 32.82 22.78
CA PRO A 288 -8.86 33.78 23.83
C PRO A 288 -7.83 33.22 24.80
N HIS A 289 -7.87 31.92 25.08
CA HIS A 289 -6.88 31.23 25.92
C HIS A 289 -5.49 31.24 25.30
N CYS A 290 -5.42 31.13 23.97
CA CYS A 290 -4.19 31.12 23.19
C CYS A 290 -3.59 32.55 23.12
N GLN A 291 -4.43 33.57 22.90
CA GLN A 291 -4.01 34.97 23.01
C GLN A 291 -3.45 35.31 24.40
N ASN A 292 -4.10 34.83 25.46
CA ASN A 292 -3.66 35.05 26.84
C ASN A 292 -2.40 34.25 27.22
N GLN A 293 -2.02 33.24 26.43
CA GLN A 293 -0.82 32.43 26.66
C GLN A 293 0.47 33.16 26.23
N ILE A 294 0.38 34.11 25.30
CA ILE A 294 1.51 34.79 24.67
C ILE A 294 2.50 35.43 25.65
N PRO A 295 2.08 36.18 26.70
CA PRO A 295 3.03 36.78 27.63
C PRO A 295 3.91 35.74 28.33
N VAL A 296 3.31 34.61 28.71
CA VAL A 296 4.00 33.49 29.36
C VAL A 296 4.96 32.81 28.38
N LEU A 297 4.53 32.58 27.14
CA LEU A 297 5.39 32.00 26.09
C LEU A 297 6.60 32.86 25.76
N LYS A 298 6.45 34.19 25.76
CA LYS A 298 7.58 35.10 25.57
C LYS A 298 8.62 34.99 26.67
N GLU A 299 8.17 34.92 27.92
CA GLU A 299 9.05 34.73 29.07
C GLU A 299 9.76 33.37 29.00
N PHE A 300 9.01 32.31 28.73
CA PHE A 300 9.55 30.95 28.55
C PHE A 300 10.58 30.90 27.42
N TYR A 301 10.22 31.40 26.22
CA TYR A 301 11.10 31.40 25.06
C TYR A 301 12.39 32.20 25.29
N SER A 302 12.31 33.34 25.99
CA SER A 302 13.49 34.12 26.35
C SER A 302 14.46 33.35 27.25
N ASN A 303 13.96 32.43 28.08
CA ASN A 303 14.77 31.71 29.06
C ASN A 303 15.22 30.33 28.56
N TYR A 304 14.45 29.68 27.68
CA TYR A 304 14.67 28.28 27.27
C TYR A 304 14.93 28.08 25.78
N SER A 305 14.90 29.10 24.93
CA SER A 305 15.11 28.95 23.47
C SER A 305 16.46 28.35 23.06
N SER A 306 17.47 28.34 23.94
CA SER A 306 18.75 27.65 23.69
C SER A 306 18.71 26.14 23.99
N GLU A 307 17.69 25.68 24.72
CA GLU A 307 17.55 24.30 25.20
C GLU A 307 16.33 23.59 24.60
N VAL A 308 15.29 24.36 24.28
CA VAL A 308 13.99 23.89 23.80
C VAL A 308 13.59 24.65 22.54
N ASN A 309 13.31 23.92 21.46
CA ASN A 309 12.67 24.45 20.28
C ASN A 309 11.17 24.64 20.54
N LEU A 310 10.71 25.89 20.55
CA LEU A 310 9.29 26.21 20.66
C LEU A 310 8.68 26.38 19.27
N LEU A 311 7.58 25.68 19.00
CA LEU A 311 6.78 25.79 17.79
C LEU A 311 5.33 26.10 18.13
N SER A 312 4.69 27.01 17.40
CA SER A 312 3.25 27.21 17.48
C SER A 312 2.61 26.78 16.15
N ILE A 313 1.78 25.75 16.16
CA ILE A 313 1.12 25.20 14.97
C ILE A 313 -0.37 25.58 15.00
N GLY A 314 -0.82 26.27 13.96
CA GLY A 314 -2.21 26.68 13.77
C GLY A 314 -2.79 26.12 12.48
N GLY A 315 -4.12 26.03 12.39
CA GLY A 315 -4.80 25.57 11.18
C GLY A 315 -6.22 25.06 11.40
N TYR A 316 -6.44 24.24 12.44
CA TYR A 316 -7.72 23.54 12.63
C TYR A 316 -8.90 24.48 12.89
N ASN A 317 -10.09 24.05 12.46
CA ASN A 317 -11.30 24.86 12.46
C ASN A 317 -12.02 24.90 13.82
N LEU A 318 -12.15 26.08 14.44
CA LEU A 318 -13.02 26.34 15.61
C LEU A 318 -14.38 26.98 15.24
N GLY A 319 -14.83 26.82 13.99
CA GLY A 319 -15.98 27.50 13.39
C GLY A 319 -15.57 28.59 12.40
N ASN A 320 -14.32 29.05 12.48
CA ASN A 320 -13.62 29.80 11.44
C ASN A 320 -12.24 29.15 11.21
N LYS A 321 -11.72 29.24 9.98
CA LYS A 321 -10.42 28.67 9.61
C LYS A 321 -9.31 29.70 9.73
N ASP A 322 -8.21 29.31 10.36
CA ASP A 322 -6.95 30.03 10.25
C ASP A 322 -6.35 29.86 8.84
N ASN A 323 -5.59 30.87 8.42
CA ASN A 323 -4.79 30.85 7.20
C ASN A 323 -3.47 31.57 7.44
N LEU A 324 -2.57 31.49 6.46
CA LEU A 324 -1.25 32.10 6.59
C LEU A 324 -1.29 33.58 6.98
N THR A 325 -2.24 34.36 6.44
CA THR A 325 -2.40 35.78 6.77
C THR A 325 -2.87 36.00 8.20
N THR A 326 -3.79 35.18 8.73
CA THR A 326 -4.23 35.32 10.12
C THR A 326 -3.10 34.99 11.10
N LEU A 327 -2.28 33.97 10.79
CA LEU A 327 -1.11 33.64 11.60
C LEU A 327 -0.04 34.74 11.52
N GLN A 328 0.22 35.31 10.33
CA GLN A 328 1.11 36.46 10.15
C GLN A 328 0.66 37.66 11.00
N ASP A 329 -0.62 38.04 10.89
CA ASP A 329 -1.19 39.17 11.64
C ASP A 329 -1.09 38.93 13.14
N PHE A 330 -1.38 37.71 13.60
CA PHE A 330 -1.28 37.32 15.00
C PHE A 330 0.15 37.44 15.54
N ALA A 331 1.14 36.89 14.82
CA ALA A 331 2.55 36.99 15.22
C ALA A 331 3.05 38.44 15.24
N LEU A 332 2.62 39.26 14.27
CA LEU A 332 2.95 40.69 14.20
C LEU A 332 2.31 41.49 15.34
N GLU A 333 1.01 41.29 15.59
CA GLU A 333 0.27 41.94 16.68
C GLU A 333 0.92 41.66 18.03
N HIS A 334 1.30 40.39 18.23
CA HIS A 334 1.90 39.95 19.47
C HIS A 334 3.42 40.15 19.53
N ASN A 335 4.10 40.52 18.45
CA ASN A 335 5.56 40.71 18.38
C ASN A 335 6.34 39.51 18.96
N THR A 336 6.11 38.34 18.39
CA THR A 336 6.76 37.05 18.72
C THR A 336 7.76 36.66 17.64
N THR A 337 8.71 35.77 17.96
CA THR A 337 9.85 35.45 17.07
C THR A 337 10.13 33.95 16.90
N TRP A 338 9.44 33.09 17.64
CA TRP A 338 9.52 31.65 17.40
C TRP A 338 8.69 31.27 16.17
N PRO A 339 8.94 30.11 15.53
CA PRO A 339 8.21 29.72 14.33
C PRO A 339 6.71 29.49 14.59
N TYR A 340 5.90 30.10 13.72
CA TYR A 340 4.47 29.82 13.58
C TYR A 340 4.26 29.04 12.30
N LEU A 341 3.75 27.82 12.41
CA LEU A 341 3.56 26.91 11.28
C LEU A 341 2.08 26.77 10.94
N TYR A 342 1.77 26.69 9.65
CA TYR A 342 0.41 26.50 9.15
C TYR A 342 0.19 25.05 8.71
N ASP A 343 -0.72 24.37 9.42
CA ASP A 343 -1.27 23.06 9.05
C ASP A 343 -2.49 23.27 8.13
N ASP A 344 -2.29 23.12 6.82
CA ASP A 344 -3.30 23.29 5.79
C ASP A 344 -4.21 22.06 5.62
N GLU A 345 -3.77 20.89 6.08
CA GLU A 345 -4.55 19.65 6.11
C GLU A 345 -5.50 19.57 7.31
N TYR A 346 -5.24 20.38 8.35
CA TYR A 346 -6.05 20.45 9.57
C TYR A 346 -6.13 19.10 10.31
N SER A 347 -5.07 18.30 10.24
CA SER A 347 -5.05 16.95 10.77
C SER A 347 -4.05 16.80 11.92
N LEU A 348 -3.02 17.65 11.99
CA LEU A 348 -1.86 17.38 12.83
C LEU A 348 -2.18 17.40 14.32
N ILE A 349 -3.09 18.28 14.76
CA ILE A 349 -3.55 18.28 16.17
C ILE A 349 -4.16 16.94 16.58
N GLN A 350 -4.92 16.30 15.69
CA GLN A 350 -5.55 14.99 15.94
C GLN A 350 -4.52 13.87 15.92
N VAL A 351 -3.55 13.94 15.01
CA VAL A 351 -2.41 13.01 14.94
C VAL A 351 -1.64 12.97 16.27
N PHE A 352 -1.42 14.13 16.90
CA PHE A 352 -0.82 14.21 18.23
C PHE A 352 -1.78 13.87 19.40
N GLY A 353 -3.02 13.49 19.11
CA GLY A 353 -4.03 13.06 20.09
C GLY A 353 -4.68 14.21 20.85
N HIS A 354 -4.61 15.44 20.34
CA HIS A 354 -5.23 16.60 20.97
C HIS A 354 -6.59 16.93 20.34
N THR A 355 -7.49 17.47 21.14
CA THR A 355 -8.88 17.79 20.72
C THR A 355 -9.32 19.20 21.11
N SER A 356 -8.44 20.00 21.72
CA SER A 356 -8.77 21.32 22.24
C SER A 356 -7.59 22.27 22.16
N TYR A 357 -7.88 23.57 22.27
CA TYR A 357 -6.91 24.64 22.18
C TYR A 357 -6.83 25.47 23.47
N PRO A 358 -5.62 25.92 23.88
CA PRO A 358 -4.32 25.46 23.40
C PRO A 358 -4.02 24.03 23.89
N SER A 359 -3.11 23.33 23.23
CA SER A 359 -2.60 22.05 23.71
C SER A 359 -1.12 21.89 23.42
N TRP A 360 -0.46 21.00 24.15
CA TRP A 360 0.98 20.97 24.27
C TRP A 360 1.51 19.55 24.10
N THR A 361 2.57 19.42 23.32
CA THR A 361 3.34 18.18 23.19
C THR A 361 4.82 18.51 23.39
N LEU A 362 5.49 17.79 24.29
CA LEU A 362 6.94 17.80 24.40
C LEU A 362 7.52 16.54 23.79
N LEU A 363 8.53 16.72 22.95
CA LEU A 363 9.25 15.67 22.25
C LEU A 363 10.72 15.64 22.66
N ALA A 364 11.26 14.46 22.90
CA ALA A 364 12.66 14.17 23.22
C ALA A 364 13.08 12.86 22.54
N GLY A 365 14.32 12.70 22.04
CA GLY A 365 14.73 11.42 21.46
C GLY A 365 15.91 11.45 20.50
N ASP A 366 16.06 10.39 19.67
CA ASP A 366 17.17 10.24 18.73
C ASP A 366 17.02 11.21 17.57
N MET A 367 17.78 12.28 17.78
CA MET A 367 17.89 13.47 17.00
C MET A 367 18.74 13.32 15.73
N GLU A 368 19.08 12.11 15.31
CA GLU A 368 19.83 11.88 14.07
C GLU A 368 18.93 11.23 13.01
N ASN A 369 18.07 10.31 13.45
CA ASN A 369 17.22 9.47 12.61
C ASN A 369 15.77 9.96 12.51
N GLY A 370 15.35 10.93 13.34
CA GLY A 370 14.03 11.56 13.29
C GLY A 370 12.92 10.81 14.04
N ASN A 371 13.30 9.96 15.01
CA ASN A 371 12.40 9.14 15.83
C ASN A 371 12.21 9.75 17.22
N ALA A 372 11.77 11.02 17.28
CA ALA A 372 11.50 11.69 18.55
C ALA A 372 10.33 11.02 19.29
N GLN A 373 10.41 10.94 20.62
CA GLN A 373 9.37 10.36 21.47
C GLN A 373 8.60 11.45 22.20
N ILE A 374 7.30 11.26 22.34
CA ILE A 374 6.45 12.16 23.12
C ILE A 374 6.66 11.84 24.60
N VAL A 375 7.25 12.79 25.32
CA VAL A 375 7.64 12.62 26.73
C VAL A 375 6.75 13.38 27.72
N ALA A 376 5.94 14.32 27.21
CA ALA A 376 4.89 14.98 27.97
C ALA A 376 3.78 15.53 27.05
N LYS A 377 2.55 15.61 27.57
CA LYS A 377 1.41 16.29 26.94
C LYS A 377 0.66 17.13 27.97
N ALA A 378 0.06 18.23 27.55
CA ALA A 378 -0.94 18.96 28.35
C ALA A 378 -2.02 19.58 27.47
N SER A 379 -3.10 20.03 28.10
CA SER A 379 -4.20 20.74 27.45
C SER A 379 -4.60 21.98 28.25
N GLY A 380 -5.05 23.01 27.55
CA GLY A 380 -5.41 24.29 28.14
C GLY A 380 -4.20 25.20 28.40
N THR A 381 -4.50 26.41 28.89
CA THR A 381 -3.50 27.42 29.26
C THR A 381 -2.53 26.87 30.30
N GLN A 382 -1.24 27.14 30.12
CA GLN A 382 -0.16 26.77 31.05
C GLN A 382 0.44 28.03 31.67
N THR A 383 0.69 27.96 32.97
CA THR A 383 1.53 28.92 33.68
C THR A 383 2.99 28.77 33.28
N TYR A 384 3.82 29.76 33.62
CA TYR A 384 5.25 29.69 33.37
C TYR A 384 5.88 28.48 34.08
N GLU A 385 5.49 28.24 35.33
CA GLU A 385 5.97 27.13 36.14
C GLU A 385 5.57 25.77 35.55
N GLU A 386 4.35 25.63 35.01
CA GLU A 386 3.90 24.39 34.37
C GLU A 386 4.68 24.09 33.07
N LEU A 387 5.00 25.12 32.27
CA LEU A 387 5.84 24.95 31.07
C LEU A 387 7.27 24.55 31.46
N VAL A 388 7.83 25.17 32.50
CA VAL A 388 9.15 24.80 33.02
C VAL A 388 9.15 23.37 33.56
N GLU A 389 8.13 22.99 34.34
CA GLU A 389 7.99 21.63 34.85
C GLU A 389 7.91 20.62 33.70
N MET A 390 7.15 20.92 32.65
CA MET A 390 7.04 20.07 31.48
C MET A 390 8.40 19.79 30.82
N VAL A 391 9.27 20.79 30.68
CA VAL A 391 10.57 20.63 30.00
C VAL A 391 11.73 20.23 30.92
N THR A 392 11.50 20.16 32.23
CA THR A 392 12.55 19.78 33.21
C THR A 392 12.24 18.49 33.97
N ASN A 393 10.99 18.04 33.97
CA ASN A 393 10.53 16.86 34.69
C ASN A 393 9.57 16.03 33.82
N TYR A 394 10.07 15.63 32.65
CA TYR A 394 9.34 14.78 31.70
C TYR A 394 9.73 13.30 31.85
N THR A 395 8.97 12.43 31.18
CA THR A 395 9.25 10.99 31.15
C THR A 395 10.48 10.73 30.29
N GLU A 396 11.51 10.07 30.81
CA GLU A 396 12.69 9.74 30.01
C GLU A 396 12.31 8.94 28.75
N PRO A 397 12.93 9.22 27.59
CA PRO A 397 12.71 8.44 26.37
C PRO A 397 12.95 6.95 26.62
N MET A 398 12.08 6.13 26.07
CA MET A 398 12.20 4.67 26.13
C MET A 398 13.31 4.20 25.20
N ASN A 399 14.00 3.12 25.57
CA ASN A 399 14.88 2.44 24.63
C ASN A 399 14.02 1.73 23.58
N ILE A 400 14.18 2.13 22.32
CA ILE A 400 13.45 1.53 21.20
C ILE A 400 14.07 0.17 20.89
N SER A 401 13.24 -0.88 20.82
CA SER A 401 13.71 -2.21 20.44
C SER A 401 14.13 -2.25 18.96
N VAL A 402 15.00 -3.19 18.59
CA VAL A 402 15.39 -3.39 17.18
C VAL A 402 14.16 -3.65 16.29
N PRO A 403 13.21 -4.54 16.66
CA PRO A 403 11.94 -4.68 15.94
C PRO A 403 11.19 -3.37 15.72
N MET A 404 11.06 -2.54 16.76
CA MET A 404 10.34 -1.28 16.66
C MET A 404 11.05 -0.28 15.74
N ASN A 405 12.38 -0.25 15.70
CA ASN A 405 13.11 0.58 14.72
C ASN A 405 12.72 0.20 13.28
N HIS A 406 12.69 -1.10 12.98
CA HIS A 406 12.28 -1.56 11.64
C HIS A 406 10.81 -1.25 11.31
N ILE A 407 9.91 -1.33 12.30
CA ILE A 407 8.50 -0.94 12.13
C ILE A 407 8.39 0.55 11.82
N LEU A 408 9.09 1.42 12.55
CA LEU A 408 9.08 2.87 12.33
C LEU A 408 9.62 3.26 10.95
N ASP A 409 10.66 2.57 10.49
CA ASP A 409 11.23 2.77 9.15
C ASP A 409 10.21 2.41 8.07
N ASN A 410 9.60 1.23 8.14
CA ASN A 410 8.61 0.78 7.17
C ASN A 410 7.30 1.59 7.23
N LEU A 411 6.88 2.05 8.41
CA LEU A 411 5.69 2.90 8.56
C LEU A 411 5.83 4.18 7.73
N THR A 412 7.04 4.71 7.62
CA THR A 412 7.30 5.90 6.79
C THR A 412 7.06 5.64 5.31
N HIS A 413 7.37 4.43 4.83
CA HIS A 413 7.13 4.02 3.46
C HIS A 413 5.65 3.76 3.21
N TRP A 414 4.96 3.13 4.17
CA TRP A 414 3.52 2.94 4.15
C TRP A 414 2.76 4.29 4.11
N GLN A 415 3.11 5.26 4.95
CA GLN A 415 2.49 6.60 4.96
C GLN A 415 2.64 7.37 3.63
N LYS A 416 3.69 7.05 2.85
CA LYS A 416 3.91 7.62 1.51
C LYS A 416 3.17 6.87 0.40
N GLY A 417 2.45 5.80 0.75
CA GLY A 417 1.74 4.93 -0.19
C GLY A 417 2.67 3.99 -0.97
N HIS A 418 3.91 3.77 -0.51
CA HIS A 418 4.85 2.86 -1.17
C HIS A 418 4.63 1.39 -0.78
N ILE A 419 3.88 1.14 0.31
CA ILE A 419 3.60 -0.18 0.87
C ILE A 419 2.09 -0.24 1.13
N SER A 420 1.44 -1.37 0.83
CA SER A 420 0.01 -1.55 1.10
C SER A 420 -0.27 -1.79 2.59
N ASN A 421 -1.54 -1.71 3.01
CA ASN A 421 -1.92 -2.00 4.39
C ASN A 421 -1.55 -3.44 4.78
N GLU A 422 -1.78 -4.38 3.86
CA GLU A 422 -1.54 -5.81 4.02
C GLU A 422 -0.05 -6.09 4.23
N THR A 423 0.81 -5.54 3.37
CA THR A 423 2.27 -5.70 3.49
C THR A 423 2.81 -5.05 4.76
N MET A 424 2.24 -3.92 5.19
CA MET A 424 2.66 -3.29 6.45
C MET A 424 2.24 -4.13 7.67
N ILE A 425 1.05 -4.75 7.66
CA ILE A 425 0.59 -5.69 8.69
C ILE A 425 1.51 -6.91 8.73
N GLU A 426 1.92 -7.45 7.58
CA GLU A 426 2.87 -8.55 7.48
C GLU A 426 4.22 -8.18 8.12
N TYR A 427 4.80 -7.04 7.74
CA TYR A 427 6.04 -6.55 8.35
C TYR A 427 5.95 -6.41 9.86
N ILE A 428 4.89 -5.77 10.36
CA ILE A 428 4.67 -5.63 11.81
C ILE A 428 4.59 -7.01 12.46
N SER A 429 3.84 -7.94 11.87
CA SER A 429 3.67 -9.29 12.41
C SER A 429 4.99 -10.05 12.44
N THR A 430 5.79 -9.96 11.38
CA THR A 430 7.11 -10.59 11.30
C THR A 430 8.08 -9.98 12.32
N PHE A 431 8.20 -8.65 12.39
CA PHE A 431 9.13 -7.99 13.32
C PHE A 431 8.78 -8.26 14.77
N LEU A 432 7.49 -8.35 15.11
CA LEU A 432 7.04 -8.62 16.47
C LEU A 432 6.96 -10.11 16.80
N ASN A 433 7.32 -11.01 15.86
CA ASN A 433 7.16 -12.45 15.99
C ASN A 433 5.73 -12.82 16.44
N TYR A 434 4.76 -12.25 15.74
CA TYR A 434 3.35 -12.37 16.05
C TYR A 434 2.74 -13.62 15.40
N ASP A 435 2.58 -14.68 16.19
CA ASP A 435 2.06 -15.98 15.76
C ASP A 435 0.51 -16.02 15.75
N SER A 436 -0.14 -15.22 14.89
CA SER A 436 -1.61 -15.33 14.67
C SER A 436 -2.02 -15.80 13.28
N LEU A 437 -1.05 -15.94 12.39
CA LEU A 437 -1.21 -16.78 11.22
C LEU A 437 -0.84 -18.18 11.68
N GLU A 438 -1.79 -19.12 11.57
CA GLU A 438 -1.50 -20.53 11.74
C GLU A 438 -0.20 -20.85 11.01
N GLU A 439 0.69 -21.61 11.67
CA GLU A 439 1.85 -22.22 11.05
C GLU A 439 1.43 -22.76 9.67
N VAL A 440 1.78 -22.05 8.60
CA VAL A 440 1.79 -22.63 7.27
C VAL A 440 2.99 -23.55 7.27
N ASP A 441 2.72 -24.78 7.71
CA ASP A 441 3.61 -25.93 7.76
C ASP A 441 4.53 -25.93 6.52
N ASP A 442 5.82 -25.65 6.73
CA ASP A 442 6.95 -25.82 5.79
C ASP A 442 6.66 -25.49 4.31
N ALA A 443 5.81 -24.51 3.98
CA ALA A 443 5.66 -24.06 2.60
C ALA A 443 6.95 -23.31 2.22
N GLU A 444 7.74 -23.90 1.31
CA GLU A 444 8.96 -23.29 0.79
C GLU A 444 8.70 -21.82 0.43
N VAL A 445 9.51 -20.89 0.97
CA VAL A 445 9.40 -19.47 0.65
C VAL A 445 9.99 -19.26 -0.75
N TYR A 446 9.12 -19.19 -1.76
CA TYR A 446 9.49 -18.91 -3.15
C TYR A 446 8.56 -17.90 -3.81
N GLY A 447 9.11 -17.16 -4.79
CA GLY A 447 8.35 -16.33 -5.71
C GLY A 447 7.77 -17.16 -6.86
N VAL A 448 6.64 -16.74 -7.42
CA VAL A 448 6.05 -17.37 -8.61
C VAL A 448 5.92 -16.29 -9.68
N SER A 449 6.65 -16.44 -10.78
CA SER A 449 6.43 -15.66 -11.99
C SER A 449 5.72 -16.52 -13.03
N HIS A 450 4.80 -15.94 -13.80
CA HIS A 450 4.13 -16.68 -14.86
C HIS A 450 3.79 -15.80 -16.06
N SER A 451 3.64 -16.42 -17.22
CA SER A 451 3.15 -15.72 -18.40
C SER A 451 1.70 -15.27 -18.18
N SER A 452 1.44 -13.98 -18.35
CA SER A 452 0.10 -13.41 -18.27
C SER A 452 -0.71 -13.75 -19.52
N ARG A 453 -1.69 -14.65 -19.36
CA ARG A 453 -2.58 -15.13 -20.43
C ARG A 453 -4.01 -15.20 -19.91
N LEU A 454 -4.94 -14.61 -20.65
CA LEU A 454 -6.37 -14.77 -20.46
C LEU A 454 -6.97 -15.25 -21.77
N TYR A 455 -7.82 -16.28 -21.68
CA TYR A 455 -8.47 -16.88 -22.83
C TYR A 455 -9.97 -16.63 -22.79
N ILE A 456 -10.55 -16.37 -23.96
CA ILE A 456 -11.97 -16.51 -24.21
C ILE A 456 -12.17 -17.74 -25.08
N ILE A 457 -12.85 -18.75 -24.54
CA ILE A 457 -13.19 -20.00 -25.21
C ILE A 457 -14.67 -19.91 -25.61
N ASP A 458 -15.00 -20.25 -26.86
CA ASP A 458 -16.39 -20.20 -27.36
C ASP A 458 -17.25 -21.39 -26.92
N GLN A 459 -18.53 -21.33 -27.30
CA GLN A 459 -19.54 -22.32 -26.95
C GLN A 459 -19.24 -23.72 -27.51
N GLU A 460 -18.45 -23.81 -28.58
CA GLU A 460 -17.94 -25.04 -29.17
C GLU A 460 -16.66 -25.57 -28.48
N GLY A 461 -16.14 -24.86 -27.48
CA GLY A 461 -14.94 -25.24 -26.74
C GLY A 461 -13.63 -24.89 -27.43
N ASN A 462 -13.62 -23.95 -28.38
CA ASN A 462 -12.41 -23.51 -29.07
C ASN A 462 -11.87 -22.22 -28.46
N PHE A 463 -10.55 -22.09 -28.34
CA PHE A 463 -9.91 -20.80 -28.10
C PHE A 463 -10.26 -19.84 -29.23
N ARG A 464 -10.80 -18.68 -28.87
CA ARG A 464 -11.16 -17.61 -29.81
C ARG A 464 -10.40 -16.32 -29.60
N VAL A 465 -10.18 -15.95 -28.35
CA VAL A 465 -9.44 -14.73 -28.05
C VAL A 465 -8.36 -15.02 -27.02
N LEU A 466 -7.17 -14.50 -27.26
CA LEU A 466 -6.06 -14.49 -26.32
C LEU A 466 -5.70 -13.05 -25.95
N TRP A 467 -5.74 -12.75 -24.67
CA TRP A 467 -5.21 -11.53 -24.09
C TRP A 467 -3.87 -11.82 -23.40
N ARG A 468 -2.89 -10.95 -23.62
CA ARG A 468 -1.57 -11.02 -22.98
C ARG A 468 -1.29 -9.78 -22.14
N GLY A 469 -0.49 -9.95 -21.09
CA GLY A 469 -0.20 -8.87 -20.15
C GLY A 469 -1.43 -8.43 -19.38
N TYR A 470 -1.34 -7.26 -18.73
CA TYR A 470 -2.38 -6.76 -17.82
C TYR A 470 -3.01 -5.44 -18.29
N GLU A 471 -2.66 -4.97 -19.50
CA GLU A 471 -3.10 -3.69 -20.08
C GLU A 471 -4.55 -3.71 -20.61
N TRP A 472 -5.29 -4.79 -20.36
CA TRP A 472 -6.70 -4.93 -20.73
C TRP A 472 -7.61 -4.50 -19.58
N THR A 473 -8.85 -4.14 -19.92
CA THR A 473 -9.85 -3.72 -18.93
C THR A 473 -11.10 -4.58 -19.04
N TYR A 474 -11.96 -4.55 -18.02
CA TYR A 474 -13.27 -5.20 -18.08
C TYR A 474 -14.07 -4.76 -19.32
N ALA A 475 -13.95 -3.50 -19.75
CA ALA A 475 -14.63 -3.00 -20.94
C ALA A 475 -14.09 -3.62 -22.23
N SER A 476 -12.77 -3.86 -22.29
CA SER A 476 -12.13 -4.53 -23.43
C SER A 476 -12.58 -6.00 -23.53
N LEU A 477 -12.62 -6.71 -22.40
CA LEU A 477 -13.10 -8.08 -22.36
C LEU A 477 -14.59 -8.17 -22.66
N TYR A 478 -15.39 -7.22 -22.15
CA TYR A 478 -16.82 -7.16 -22.43
C TYR A 478 -17.08 -7.04 -23.93
N HIS A 479 -16.35 -6.16 -24.63
CA HIS A 479 -16.44 -6.04 -26.09
C HIS A 479 -16.22 -7.38 -26.79
N ASP A 480 -15.14 -8.10 -26.47
CA ASP A 480 -14.82 -9.38 -27.10
C ASP A 480 -15.82 -10.49 -26.76
N VAL A 481 -16.26 -10.57 -25.50
CA VAL A 481 -17.29 -11.54 -25.09
C VAL A 481 -18.61 -11.26 -25.81
N MET A 482 -19.00 -9.99 -25.97
CA MET A 482 -20.22 -9.60 -26.67
C MET A 482 -20.20 -9.91 -28.17
N LEU A 483 -19.04 -10.10 -28.79
CA LEU A 483 -18.94 -10.57 -30.18
C LEU A 483 -19.20 -12.08 -30.32
N LEU A 484 -19.12 -12.83 -29.22
CA LEU A 484 -19.36 -14.28 -29.17
C LEU A 484 -20.76 -14.64 -28.66
N LEU A 485 -21.43 -13.72 -27.94
CA LEU A 485 -22.85 -13.81 -27.54
C LEU A 485 -23.78 -13.47 -28.70
#